data_AF-A0A955ZBQ9-F1
#
_entry.id   AF-A0A955ZBQ9-F1
#
_cell.length_a   1.000
_cell.length_b   1.000
_cell.length_c   1.000
_cell.angle_alpha   90.00
_cell.angle_beta   90.00
_cell.angle_gamma   90.00
#
_symmetry.space_group_name_H-M   'P 1'
#
loop_
_entity.id
_entity.type
_entity.pdbx_description
1 polymer ?
#
loop_
_entity_poly.entity_id
_entity_poly.type
_entity_poly.pdbx_seq_one_letter_code
_entity_poly.pdbx_strand_id
1 'polypeptide(L)'
;MGRLSLLAAALLLSACSSSNGDDAAASAGGAAGGGGSAGSGGSAGAPGGGSAGIGGSAGVSTGGTAGSTGGAAGSGGWAGGTPGSVIQDDPTAARTWPASHGEALISLWSDDAIGTLSITIDDNTQPDHAWWQAQGKAYGLRFTWFVITDKVVGNYGGTWPGFAALVADGHDVQSHTVSHLSGSYTIDEEYKLSQQAIEKNLPNVRALTLAYPGGTHPIQNDPKLAASYYIGARGTTGQNNKIGSTNYMMVNSISGQLNLATDHWAGLPNVVIKNPAQAKSFRAWHCIHYHLLTDAAKSEAITGFKWIVAHQPDLWVGLFREVVQYGRERESATLTVPSVTSDQIVVDVTDTLDDGLFDFPLTVKVGLDTSWSSATATQNGKPVTVQIVQHAGKPFALVSAVPDRGPVILTRN
;
A
#
# COMPACT_ATOMS: atom_id res chain seq x y z
N MET A 1 34.39 -15.19 11.57
CA MET A 1 34.28 -14.84 13.00
C MET A 1 34.54 -13.34 13.10
N GLY A 2 33.60 -12.43 13.21
CA GLY A 2 32.29 -12.44 13.86
C GLY A 2 32.29 -11.26 14.83
N ARG A 3 31.70 -10.12 14.44
CA ARG A 3 31.33 -9.03 15.36
C ARG A 3 30.04 -8.39 14.88
N LEU A 4 28.94 -8.80 15.49
CA LEU A 4 27.65 -8.12 15.50
C LEU A 4 27.75 -6.95 16.49
N SER A 5 27.31 -5.77 16.06
CA SER A 5 27.03 -4.60 16.87
C SER A 5 25.56 -4.60 17.29
N LEU A 6 25.30 -4.72 18.60
CA LEU A 6 24.00 -4.42 19.22
C LEU A 6 23.87 -2.90 19.41
N LEU A 7 22.74 -2.32 18.99
CA LEU A 7 22.26 -1.03 19.47
C LEU A 7 21.11 -1.28 20.46
N ALA A 8 21.25 -0.75 21.68
CA ALA A 8 20.29 -0.87 22.77
C ALA A 8 19.28 0.29 22.72
N ALA A 9 17.99 -0.03 22.89
CA ALA A 9 16.92 0.92 23.16
C ALA A 9 16.72 1.06 24.68
N ALA A 10 16.69 2.29 25.19
CA ALA A 10 16.46 2.59 26.60
C ALA A 10 14.96 2.77 26.88
N LEU A 11 14.42 1.93 27.77
CA LEU A 11 13.12 2.09 28.43
C LEU A 11 13.28 2.96 29.67
N LEU A 12 12.40 3.95 29.85
CA LEU A 12 12.19 4.64 31.13
C LEU A 12 10.88 4.12 31.75
N LEU A 13 11.02 3.34 32.84
CA LEU A 13 9.95 3.06 33.79
C LEU A 13 9.88 4.22 34.80
N SER A 14 8.67 4.66 35.13
CA SER A 14 8.39 5.36 36.39
C SER A 14 7.24 4.66 37.08
N ALA A 15 7.49 4.23 38.32
CA ALA A 15 6.57 3.53 39.19
C ALA A 15 6.01 4.51 40.23
N CYS A 16 4.70 4.46 40.49
CA CYS A 16 4.11 4.88 41.75
C CYS A 16 3.11 3.82 42.22
N SER A 17 3.24 3.47 43.49
CA SER A 17 2.58 2.43 44.27
C SER A 17 1.44 2.98 45.14
N SER A 18 0.38 2.18 45.34
CA SER A 18 -0.41 2.04 46.59
C SER A 18 -1.54 1.04 46.30
N SER A 19 -1.50 -0.21 46.75
CA SER A 19 -1.76 -0.78 48.09
C SER A 19 -3.23 -1.02 48.43
N ASN A 20 -3.50 -2.30 48.75
CA ASN A 20 -4.50 -2.90 49.65
C ASN A 20 -5.89 -3.27 49.12
N GLY A 21 -6.26 -4.53 49.40
CA GLY A 21 -7.64 -4.96 49.61
C GLY A 21 -7.90 -6.41 49.18
N ASP A 22 -7.62 -7.35 50.07
CA ASP A 22 -7.99 -8.77 49.98
C ASP A 22 -9.51 -8.99 49.83
N ASP A 23 -9.92 -10.05 49.14
CA ASP A 23 -10.84 -11.05 49.72
C ASP A 23 -10.98 -12.31 48.85
N ALA A 24 -11.19 -13.42 49.55
CA ALA A 24 -10.99 -14.79 49.12
C ALA A 24 -12.27 -15.54 48.70
N ALA A 25 -12.04 -16.77 48.23
CA ALA A 25 -12.88 -17.97 48.34
C ALA A 25 -13.82 -18.37 47.17
N ALA A 26 -13.30 -19.31 46.36
CA ALA A 26 -13.63 -20.75 46.30
C ALA A 26 -15.06 -21.28 46.01
N SER A 27 -15.02 -22.46 45.35
CA SER A 27 -16.03 -23.52 45.10
C SER A 27 -16.91 -23.33 43.86
N ALA A 28 -17.12 -24.26 42.91
CA ALA A 28 -17.06 -25.73 42.74
C ALA A 28 -18.47 -26.28 42.41
N GLY A 29 -18.55 -27.21 41.44
CA GLY A 29 -19.74 -27.99 41.05
C GLY A 29 -20.31 -27.51 39.71
N GLY A 30 -20.19 -28.25 38.59
CA GLY A 30 -20.85 -29.52 38.27
C GLY A 30 -22.21 -29.24 37.60
N ALA A 31 -22.75 -29.95 36.62
CA ALA A 31 -22.33 -31.04 35.74
C ALA A 31 -23.34 -31.12 34.57
N ALA A 32 -22.93 -31.76 33.48
CA ALA A 32 -23.71 -32.64 32.60
C ALA A 32 -24.81 -32.13 31.63
N GLY A 33 -24.80 -32.76 30.45
CA GLY A 33 -25.89 -32.88 29.45
C GLY A 33 -25.51 -32.25 28.10
N GLY A 34 -24.94 -32.97 27.13
CA GLY A 34 -25.59 -33.98 26.28
C GLY A 34 -26.24 -33.28 25.07
N GLY A 35 -26.10 -33.63 23.80
CA GLY A 35 -25.45 -34.70 23.05
C GLY A 35 -25.78 -34.48 21.55
N GLY A 36 -25.09 -35.20 20.65
CA GLY A 36 -25.29 -35.21 19.19
C GLY A 36 -24.26 -34.34 18.43
N SER A 37 -23.18 -34.84 17.80
CA SER A 37 -23.03 -35.90 16.78
C SER A 37 -24.08 -35.77 15.66
N ALA A 38 -23.80 -35.84 14.36
CA ALA A 38 -22.65 -35.84 13.45
C ALA A 38 -23.26 -36.18 12.06
N GLY A 39 -22.55 -35.91 10.96
CA GLY A 39 -22.85 -36.50 9.64
C GLY A 39 -23.30 -35.45 8.62
N SER A 40 -22.40 -35.03 7.72
CA SER A 40 -22.17 -35.61 6.37
C SER A 40 -23.17 -35.03 5.37
N GLY A 41 -22.86 -34.68 4.12
CA GLY A 41 -21.71 -34.84 3.26
C GLY A 41 -22.20 -34.64 1.82
N GLY A 42 -21.31 -34.29 0.89
CA GLY A 42 -21.53 -34.34 -0.56
C GLY A 42 -21.97 -33.00 -1.18
N SER A 43 -21.23 -32.36 -2.09
CA SER A 43 -20.54 -32.78 -3.34
C SER A 43 -21.32 -32.34 -4.57
N ALA A 44 -20.72 -31.40 -5.30
CA ALA A 44 -20.57 -31.29 -6.77
C ALA A 44 -21.76 -31.62 -7.70
N GLY A 45 -22.02 -30.69 -8.63
CA GLY A 45 -22.76 -30.97 -9.85
C GLY A 45 -23.00 -29.75 -10.74
N ALA A 46 -21.99 -29.36 -11.53
CA ALA A 46 -22.21 -28.79 -12.87
C ALA A 46 -21.93 -29.92 -13.87
N PRO A 47 -22.64 -30.02 -15.02
CA PRO A 47 -22.11 -29.37 -16.23
C PRO A 47 -23.13 -28.98 -17.31
N GLY A 48 -22.63 -28.28 -18.35
CA GLY A 48 -23.23 -28.16 -19.69
C GLY A 48 -23.70 -26.73 -20.00
N GLY A 49 -23.19 -25.99 -20.98
CA GLY A 49 -22.62 -26.40 -22.27
C GLY A 49 -23.61 -26.03 -23.37
N GLY A 50 -23.32 -24.96 -24.13
CA GLY A 50 -24.15 -24.54 -25.27
C GLY A 50 -23.55 -23.35 -26.01
N SER A 51 -22.85 -23.63 -27.11
CA SER A 51 -22.32 -22.67 -28.08
C SER A 51 -23.33 -22.35 -29.20
N ALA A 52 -23.30 -21.12 -29.72
CA ALA A 52 -23.47 -20.69 -31.12
C ALA A 52 -23.85 -19.19 -31.10
N GLY A 53 -23.44 -18.28 -31.99
CA GLY A 53 -22.60 -18.27 -33.18
C GLY A 53 -22.54 -16.80 -33.65
N ILE A 54 -21.35 -16.27 -33.95
CA ILE A 54 -20.88 -15.79 -35.27
C ILE A 54 -21.77 -14.74 -35.99
N GLY A 55 -21.13 -13.59 -36.25
CA GLY A 55 -21.44 -12.60 -37.29
C GLY A 55 -21.04 -11.20 -36.79
N GLY A 56 -20.09 -10.45 -37.33
CA GLY A 56 -19.40 -10.47 -38.62
C GLY A 56 -19.39 -9.05 -39.18
N SER A 57 -18.21 -8.60 -39.64
CA SER A 57 -17.89 -7.35 -40.37
C SER A 57 -17.77 -6.05 -39.56
N ALA A 58 -16.95 -5.05 -39.87
CA ALA A 58 -15.69 -4.81 -40.60
C ALA A 58 -15.70 -3.30 -40.96
N GLY A 59 -14.56 -2.61 -40.91
CA GLY A 59 -14.41 -1.22 -41.40
C GLY A 59 -13.60 -0.33 -40.44
N VAL A 60 -12.26 -0.25 -40.52
CA VAL A 60 -11.42 0.53 -41.46
C VAL A 60 -11.01 1.92 -40.92
N SER A 61 -9.76 1.96 -40.46
CA SER A 61 -8.66 2.92 -40.74
C SER A 61 -8.64 4.40 -40.30
N THR A 62 -7.38 4.81 -40.05
CA THR A 62 -6.76 6.16 -39.98
C THR A 62 -7.04 6.92 -38.68
N GLY A 63 -6.09 7.51 -37.96
CA GLY A 63 -4.77 8.04 -38.30
C GLY A 63 -4.74 9.46 -37.70
N GLY A 64 -3.80 9.78 -36.81
CA GLY A 64 -3.78 11.10 -36.18
C GLY A 64 -2.79 11.26 -35.03
N THR A 65 -1.56 11.61 -35.39
CA THR A 65 -0.53 12.26 -34.55
C THR A 65 -0.91 13.69 -34.17
N ALA A 66 -0.19 14.23 -33.16
CA ALA A 66 -0.13 15.60 -32.64
C ALA A 66 -0.93 15.83 -31.34
N GLY A 67 -0.41 16.52 -30.32
CA GLY A 67 0.84 17.24 -30.17
C GLY A 67 1.00 17.71 -28.73
N SER A 68 2.25 17.93 -28.33
CA SER A 68 2.60 18.56 -27.06
C SER A 68 2.44 20.07 -27.13
N THR A 69 2.00 20.67 -26.02
CA THR A 69 2.35 22.02 -25.55
C THR A 69 2.04 21.99 -24.05
N GLY A 70 2.98 22.12 -23.11
CA GLY A 70 4.06 23.10 -23.08
C GLY A 70 3.62 24.28 -22.23
N GLY A 71 3.51 24.09 -20.91
CA GLY A 71 3.23 25.14 -19.93
C GLY A 71 4.51 25.47 -19.16
N ALA A 72 5.09 26.63 -19.46
CA ALA A 72 6.30 27.14 -18.82
C ALA A 72 5.98 27.76 -17.45
N ALA A 73 6.81 27.47 -16.44
CA ALA A 73 6.86 28.23 -15.20
C ALA A 73 8.29 28.38 -14.68
N GLY A 74 8.71 29.64 -14.47
CA GLY A 74 9.64 30.04 -13.41
C GLY A 74 11.14 29.80 -13.62
N SER A 75 11.81 30.62 -14.43
CA SER A 75 13.28 30.68 -14.45
C SER A 75 13.83 31.41 -13.22
N GLY A 76 14.04 30.67 -12.13
CA GLY A 76 15.10 30.99 -11.16
C GLY A 76 16.44 30.60 -11.79
N GLY A 77 17.36 31.55 -11.94
CA GLY A 77 18.66 31.29 -12.57
C GLY A 77 19.53 30.39 -11.70
N TRP A 78 19.48 29.08 -11.92
CA TRP A 78 20.43 28.12 -11.36
C TRP A 78 21.72 28.17 -12.19
N ALA A 79 22.74 28.83 -11.65
CA ALA A 79 24.04 28.91 -12.30
C ALA A 79 24.81 27.59 -12.15
N GLY A 80 25.28 27.02 -13.26
CA GLY A 80 26.57 26.32 -13.29
C GLY A 80 26.65 24.81 -13.50
N GLY A 81 25.59 24.11 -13.92
CA GLY A 81 25.65 22.67 -14.23
C GLY A 81 25.02 22.32 -15.58
N THR A 82 25.50 21.26 -16.23
CA THR A 82 24.79 20.65 -17.36
C THR A 82 23.58 19.87 -16.84
N PRO A 83 22.41 19.94 -17.48
CA PRO A 83 21.26 19.11 -17.12
C PRO A 83 21.62 17.61 -17.16
N GLY A 84 21.05 16.84 -16.23
CA GLY A 84 21.17 15.38 -16.21
C GLY A 84 20.18 14.72 -17.17
N SER A 85 20.43 13.45 -17.49
CA SER A 85 19.47 12.63 -18.25
C SER A 85 18.39 12.05 -17.34
N VAL A 86 17.20 11.86 -17.91
CA VAL A 86 16.09 11.15 -17.28
C VAL A 86 15.88 9.84 -18.03
N ILE A 87 15.82 8.73 -17.30
CA ILE A 87 15.52 7.41 -17.85
C ILE A 87 14.24 6.85 -17.24
N GLN A 88 13.65 5.88 -17.93
CA GLN A 88 12.47 5.17 -17.46
C GLN A 88 12.88 3.88 -16.75
N ASP A 89 12.15 3.50 -15.71
CA ASP A 89 12.32 2.18 -15.10
C ASP A 89 11.87 1.07 -16.08
N ASP A 90 12.69 0.04 -16.26
CA ASP A 90 12.39 -1.16 -17.02
C ASP A 90 11.60 -2.16 -16.16
N PRO A 91 10.29 -2.35 -16.41
CA PRO A 91 9.46 -3.27 -15.63
C PRO A 91 9.77 -4.75 -15.89
N THR A 92 10.68 -5.08 -16.81
CA THR A 92 11.09 -6.46 -17.10
C THR A 92 12.34 -6.90 -16.35
N ALA A 93 13.13 -5.92 -15.89
CA ALA A 93 14.30 -6.08 -15.04
C ALA A 93 13.92 -6.11 -13.56
N ALA A 94 14.79 -6.67 -12.71
CA ALA A 94 14.57 -6.65 -11.27
C ALA A 94 14.71 -5.24 -10.68
N ARG A 95 15.65 -4.43 -11.19
CA ARG A 95 15.84 -3.01 -10.87
C ARG A 95 16.52 -2.32 -12.05
N THR A 96 16.19 -1.06 -12.28
CA THR A 96 16.86 -0.19 -13.26
C THR A 96 17.90 0.67 -12.57
N TRP A 97 19.10 0.78 -13.13
CA TRP A 97 20.19 1.55 -12.54
C TRP A 97 20.67 2.64 -13.50
N PRO A 98 20.64 3.92 -13.10
CA PRO A 98 21.29 5.00 -13.86
C PRO A 98 22.74 4.66 -14.22
N ALA A 99 23.14 4.92 -15.46
CA ALA A 99 24.48 4.59 -15.94
C ALA A 99 25.53 5.64 -15.53
N SER A 100 25.09 6.89 -15.37
CA SER A 100 25.95 8.07 -15.22
C SER A 100 25.60 8.93 -14.00
N HIS A 101 26.56 9.75 -13.55
CA HIS A 101 26.33 10.74 -12.50
C HIS A 101 25.27 11.75 -12.92
N GLY A 102 24.27 11.98 -12.07
CA GLY A 102 23.16 12.89 -12.34
C GLY A 102 22.05 12.33 -13.21
N GLU A 103 22.21 11.13 -13.78
CA GLU A 103 21.10 10.45 -14.44
C GLU A 103 20.10 9.95 -13.39
N ALA A 104 18.81 10.15 -13.63
CA ALA A 104 17.77 9.86 -12.65
C ALA A 104 16.55 9.15 -13.25
N LEU A 105 15.84 8.43 -12.39
CA LEU A 105 14.53 7.82 -12.68
C LEU A 105 13.64 7.82 -11.44
N ILE A 106 12.33 7.75 -11.63
CA ILE A 106 11.39 7.45 -10.56
C ILE A 106 11.27 5.92 -10.45
N SER A 107 11.59 5.38 -9.27
CA SER A 107 11.51 3.94 -9.01
C SER A 107 10.09 3.42 -9.23
N LEU A 108 9.94 2.12 -9.49
CA LEU A 108 8.61 1.53 -9.66
C LEU A 108 7.79 1.54 -8.36
N TRP A 109 8.45 1.22 -7.24
CA TRP A 109 7.87 1.19 -5.91
C TRP A 109 8.77 1.93 -4.94
N SER A 110 8.20 2.30 -3.77
CA SER A 110 8.96 2.96 -2.70
C SER A 110 10.23 2.19 -2.37
N ASP A 111 11.28 2.95 -2.05
CA ASP A 111 12.60 2.45 -1.64
C ASP A 111 13.24 1.51 -2.68
N ASP A 112 12.85 1.65 -3.95
CA ASP A 112 13.32 0.80 -5.04
C ASP A 112 13.04 -0.70 -4.82
N ALA A 113 11.91 -0.99 -4.16
CA ALA A 113 11.40 -2.35 -4.04
C ALA A 113 11.06 -2.95 -5.42
N ILE A 114 11.14 -4.28 -5.52
CA ILE A 114 10.80 -5.02 -6.73
C ILE A 114 9.28 -5.10 -6.86
N GLY A 115 8.57 -5.43 -5.79
CA GLY A 115 7.11 -5.51 -5.74
C GLY A 115 6.55 -4.79 -4.51
N THR A 116 5.22 -4.73 -4.42
CA THR A 116 4.55 -4.12 -3.26
C THR A 116 3.42 -4.98 -2.72
N LEU A 117 3.13 -4.80 -1.42
CA LEU A 117 2.12 -5.51 -0.65
C LEU A 117 1.28 -4.51 0.14
N SER A 118 -0.04 -4.66 0.12
CA SER A 118 -0.94 -4.07 1.11
C SER A 118 -1.75 -5.16 1.82
N ILE A 119 -1.76 -5.10 3.15
CA ILE A 119 -2.58 -5.96 3.99
C ILE A 119 -3.72 -5.14 4.55
N THR A 120 -4.94 -5.61 4.33
CA THR A 120 -6.16 -4.88 4.67
C THR A 120 -7.09 -5.75 5.52
N ILE A 121 -7.86 -5.13 6.41
CA ILE A 121 -8.81 -5.82 7.28
C ILE A 121 -10.17 -5.14 7.17
N ASP A 122 -11.21 -5.93 6.92
CA ASP A 122 -12.56 -5.44 6.69
C ASP A 122 -13.49 -5.70 7.89
N ASP A 123 -14.72 -5.20 7.78
CA ASP A 123 -15.86 -5.47 8.66
C ASP A 123 -15.67 -5.07 10.12
N ASN A 124 -14.77 -4.14 10.39
CA ASN A 124 -14.41 -3.60 11.71
C ASN A 124 -13.71 -4.62 12.62
N THR A 125 -14.16 -5.89 12.63
CA THR A 125 -13.59 -7.08 13.29
C THR A 125 -12.82 -6.81 14.59
N GLN A 126 -13.43 -6.03 15.50
CA GLN A 126 -12.83 -5.61 16.75
C GLN A 126 -12.24 -6.74 17.60
N PRO A 127 -12.81 -7.97 17.66
CA PRO A 127 -12.26 -9.02 18.49
C PRO A 127 -10.78 -9.37 18.19
N ASP A 128 -10.30 -9.08 16.97
CA ASP A 128 -8.91 -9.33 16.58
C ASP A 128 -8.00 -8.09 16.60
N HIS A 129 -8.51 -6.90 16.97
CA HIS A 129 -7.70 -5.65 17.00
C HIS A 129 -6.42 -5.81 17.81
N ALA A 130 -6.53 -6.32 19.03
CA ALA A 130 -5.39 -6.51 19.92
C ALA A 130 -4.35 -7.49 19.34
N TRP A 131 -4.82 -8.54 18.64
CA TRP A 131 -3.92 -9.49 17.99
C TRP A 131 -3.19 -8.83 16.81
N TRP A 132 -3.90 -8.11 15.94
CA TRP A 132 -3.31 -7.39 14.82
C TRP A 132 -2.29 -6.35 15.28
N GLN A 133 -2.62 -5.53 16.30
CA GLN A 133 -1.67 -4.56 16.86
C GLN A 133 -0.41 -5.22 17.41
N ALA A 134 -0.55 -6.35 18.11
CA ALA A 134 0.59 -7.11 18.61
C ALA A 134 1.47 -7.64 17.47
N GLN A 135 0.87 -8.16 16.39
CA GLN A 135 1.64 -8.63 15.23
C GLN A 135 2.28 -7.47 14.46
N GLY A 136 1.58 -6.36 14.28
CA GLY A 136 2.11 -5.16 13.65
C GLY A 136 3.38 -4.67 14.35
N LYS A 137 3.35 -4.60 15.69
CA LYS A 137 4.53 -4.25 16.51
C LYS A 137 5.65 -5.30 16.41
N ALA A 138 5.30 -6.58 16.48
CA ALA A 138 6.29 -7.67 16.47
C ALA A 138 7.05 -7.79 15.13
N TYR A 139 6.38 -7.52 14.01
CA TYR A 139 6.95 -7.68 12.67
C TYR A 139 7.24 -6.35 11.95
N GLY A 140 6.98 -5.20 12.60
CA GLY A 140 7.12 -3.88 11.98
C GLY A 140 6.16 -3.67 10.80
N LEU A 141 4.95 -4.22 10.90
CA LEU A 141 3.93 -4.17 9.83
C LEU A 141 2.82 -3.18 10.18
N ARG A 142 2.28 -2.55 9.15
CA ARG A 142 1.11 -1.66 9.24
C ARG A 142 -0.01 -2.23 8.37
N PHE A 143 -1.25 -1.98 8.77
CA PHE A 143 -2.43 -2.53 8.13
C PHE A 143 -3.46 -1.44 7.85
N THR A 144 -4.27 -1.60 6.81
CA THR A 144 -5.40 -0.71 6.52
C THR A 144 -6.71 -1.36 6.95
N TRP A 145 -7.42 -0.72 7.88
CA TRP A 145 -8.75 -1.11 8.31
C TRP A 145 -9.80 -0.43 7.44
N PHE A 146 -10.68 -1.20 6.82
CA PHE A 146 -11.86 -0.67 6.15
C PHE A 146 -13.07 -0.82 7.07
N VAL A 147 -13.67 0.31 7.44
CA VAL A 147 -14.69 0.38 8.49
C VAL A 147 -16.08 0.68 7.96
N ILE A 148 -17.07 -0.08 8.42
CA ILE A 148 -18.49 0.16 8.25
C ILE A 148 -18.90 1.14 9.35
N THR A 149 -19.13 2.40 9.00
CA THR A 149 -19.16 3.48 9.99
C THR A 149 -20.37 3.41 10.93
N ASP A 150 -21.52 2.92 10.46
CA ASP A 150 -22.71 2.72 11.31
C ASP A 150 -22.60 1.53 12.25
N LYS A 151 -21.58 0.69 12.07
CA LYS A 151 -21.30 -0.44 12.96
C LYS A 151 -20.24 -0.09 14.02
N VAL A 152 -19.70 1.12 14.05
CA VAL A 152 -18.75 1.57 15.10
C VAL A 152 -19.49 1.93 16.39
N VAL A 153 -20.14 0.93 16.99
CA VAL A 153 -21.07 1.06 18.13
C VAL A 153 -20.65 0.23 19.36
N GLY A 154 -19.45 -0.34 19.35
CA GLY A 154 -18.95 -1.28 20.35
C GLY A 154 -19.13 -2.75 19.95
N ASN A 155 -18.66 -3.67 20.80
CA ASN A 155 -18.61 -5.12 20.53
C ASN A 155 -17.83 -5.43 19.23
N TYR A 156 -18.36 -6.32 18.39
CA TYR A 156 -17.74 -6.74 17.12
C TYR A 156 -17.36 -5.56 16.23
N GLY A 157 -18.18 -4.52 16.20
CA GLY A 157 -18.01 -3.37 15.32
C GLY A 157 -17.01 -2.32 15.84
N GLY A 158 -16.52 -2.48 17.07
CA GLY A 158 -15.51 -1.61 17.66
C GLY A 158 -15.98 -0.19 17.96
N THR A 159 -15.05 0.65 18.42
CA THR A 159 -15.33 2.02 18.85
C THR A 159 -14.35 2.97 18.19
N TRP A 160 -14.74 4.24 18.00
CA TRP A 160 -13.84 5.27 17.47
C TRP A 160 -12.54 5.42 18.28
N PRO A 161 -12.55 5.38 19.64
CA PRO A 161 -11.31 5.30 20.41
C PRO A 161 -10.44 4.08 20.09
N GLY A 162 -11.04 2.92 19.81
CA GLY A 162 -10.30 1.72 19.39
C GLY A 162 -9.61 1.92 18.03
N PHE A 163 -10.34 2.48 17.05
CA PHE A 163 -9.75 2.84 15.76
C PHE A 163 -8.70 3.95 15.87
N ALA A 164 -8.88 4.92 16.75
CA ALA A 164 -7.86 5.93 17.05
C ALA A 164 -6.58 5.31 17.62
N ALA A 165 -6.70 4.27 18.45
CA ALA A 165 -5.54 3.53 18.96
C ALA A 165 -4.80 2.76 17.84
N LEU A 166 -5.53 2.20 16.86
CA LEU A 166 -4.92 1.60 15.67
C LEU A 166 -4.13 2.64 14.86
N VAL A 167 -4.72 3.81 14.63
CA VAL A 167 -4.05 4.93 13.93
C VAL A 167 -2.82 5.40 14.68
N ALA A 168 -2.88 5.49 16.02
CA ALA A 168 -1.73 5.87 16.85
C ALA A 168 -0.56 4.86 16.76
N ASP A 169 -0.86 3.58 16.48
CA ASP A 169 0.14 2.54 16.21
C ASP A 169 0.65 2.56 14.75
N GLY A 170 0.22 3.53 13.94
CA GLY A 170 0.66 3.72 12.54
C GLY A 170 -0.17 2.95 11.51
N HIS A 171 -1.28 2.31 11.91
CA HIS A 171 -2.23 1.71 10.98
C HIS A 171 -3.09 2.76 10.27
N ASP A 172 -3.82 2.35 9.25
CA ASP A 172 -4.74 3.21 8.51
C ASP A 172 -6.20 2.82 8.77
N VAL A 173 -7.11 3.79 8.66
CA VAL A 173 -8.56 3.58 8.76
C VAL A 173 -9.24 4.27 7.59
N GLN A 174 -9.98 3.50 6.80
CA GLN A 174 -10.52 3.86 5.48
C GLN A 174 -11.95 3.34 5.36
N SER A 175 -12.68 3.71 4.29
CA SER A 175 -14.12 3.45 4.21
C SER A 175 -14.46 2.01 3.81
N HIS A 176 -15.40 1.38 4.51
CA HIS A 176 -16.15 0.23 4.03
C HIS A 176 -17.64 0.55 3.91
N THR A 177 -17.94 1.78 3.43
CA THR A 177 -19.28 2.39 3.36
C THR A 177 -19.90 2.69 4.72
N VAL A 178 -21.14 3.18 4.74
CA VAL A 178 -21.85 3.52 5.96
C VAL A 178 -22.39 2.26 6.60
N SER A 179 -23.16 1.48 5.84
CA SER A 179 -23.98 0.39 6.36
C SER A 179 -23.61 -0.98 5.81
N HIS A 180 -22.54 -1.05 5.00
CA HIS A 180 -22.20 -2.22 4.19
C HIS A 180 -23.30 -2.52 3.15
N LEU A 181 -23.78 -1.45 2.50
CA LEU A 181 -24.82 -1.45 1.47
C LEU A 181 -26.12 -2.15 1.89
N SER A 182 -26.53 -2.01 3.16
CA SER A 182 -27.72 -2.68 3.71
C SER A 182 -29.05 -2.26 3.06
N GLY A 183 -29.05 -1.19 2.24
CA GLY A 183 -30.23 -0.62 1.59
C GLY A 183 -30.83 0.57 2.32
N SER A 184 -30.24 0.97 3.46
CA SER A 184 -30.73 2.10 4.28
C SER A 184 -30.31 3.48 3.76
N TYR A 185 -29.32 3.54 2.86
CA TYR A 185 -28.73 4.76 2.30
C TYR A 185 -28.58 4.59 0.79
N THR A 186 -28.70 5.67 0.02
CA THR A 186 -28.32 5.65 -1.40
C THR A 186 -26.82 5.39 -1.55
N ILE A 187 -26.37 4.95 -2.74
CA ILE A 187 -24.94 4.71 -2.97
C ILE A 187 -24.08 5.97 -2.80
N ASP A 188 -24.63 7.15 -3.09
CA ASP A 188 -23.98 8.44 -2.83
C ASP A 188 -23.77 8.69 -1.33
N GLU A 189 -24.82 8.45 -0.53
CA GLU A 189 -24.79 8.59 0.92
C GLU A 189 -23.84 7.56 1.57
N GLU A 190 -23.85 6.31 1.09
CA GLU A 190 -22.93 5.25 1.54
C GLU A 190 -21.45 5.67 1.39
N TYR A 191 -21.12 6.42 0.35
CA TYR A 191 -19.77 6.92 0.13
C TYR A 191 -19.50 8.21 0.92
N LYS A 192 -20.35 9.22 0.75
CA LYS A 192 -20.16 10.54 1.35
C LYS A 192 -20.17 10.51 2.87
N LEU A 193 -21.18 9.90 3.48
CA LEU A 193 -21.36 9.94 4.93
C LEU A 193 -20.31 9.07 5.65
N SER A 194 -19.86 7.99 5.01
CA SER A 194 -18.79 7.14 5.56
C SER A 194 -17.47 7.90 5.66
N GLN A 195 -17.06 8.58 4.58
CA GLN A 195 -15.88 9.46 4.58
C GLN A 195 -15.98 10.52 5.68
N GLN A 196 -17.10 11.25 5.72
CA GLN A 196 -17.33 12.30 6.72
C GLN A 196 -17.32 11.76 8.15
N ALA A 197 -17.88 10.58 8.40
CA ALA A 197 -17.89 9.96 9.72
C ALA A 197 -16.47 9.58 10.18
N ILE A 198 -15.65 9.04 9.29
CA ILE A 198 -14.25 8.70 9.61
C ILE A 198 -13.47 9.97 9.96
N GLU A 199 -13.48 10.98 9.10
CA GLU A 199 -12.69 12.21 9.29
C GLU A 199 -13.16 13.03 10.51
N LYS A 200 -14.46 13.02 10.79
CA LYS A 200 -15.02 13.67 11.99
C LYS A 200 -14.53 13.00 13.28
N ASN A 201 -14.46 11.67 13.31
CA ASN A 201 -14.12 10.93 14.53
C ASN A 201 -12.61 10.66 14.67
N LEU A 202 -11.87 10.71 13.57
CA LEU A 202 -10.43 10.49 13.48
C LEU A 202 -9.77 11.69 12.79
N PRO A 203 -9.58 12.84 13.49
CA PRO A 203 -9.20 14.11 12.86
C PRO A 203 -7.81 14.13 12.20
N ASN A 204 -6.98 13.12 12.45
CA ASN A 204 -5.65 12.97 11.82
C ASN A 204 -5.66 11.97 10.66
N VAL A 205 -6.83 11.47 10.25
CA VAL A 205 -6.99 10.52 9.16
C VAL A 205 -7.66 11.23 7.98
N ARG A 206 -7.13 11.03 6.78
CA ARG A 206 -7.82 11.36 5.51
C ARG A 206 -8.45 10.08 4.97
N ALA A 207 -9.78 10.05 4.88
CA ALA A 207 -10.50 8.87 4.39
C ALA A 207 -10.55 8.92 2.86
N LEU A 208 -9.42 8.59 2.22
CA LEU A 208 -9.19 8.72 0.78
C LEU A 208 -9.47 7.45 0.00
N THR A 209 -9.65 6.30 0.66
CA THR A 209 -9.85 5.02 -0.03
C THR A 209 -11.05 4.25 0.50
N LEU A 210 -11.54 3.37 -0.36
CA LEU A 210 -12.72 2.54 -0.13
C LEU A 210 -12.36 1.06 -0.31
N ALA A 211 -12.95 0.18 0.48
CA ALA A 211 -13.14 -1.20 0.09
C ALA A 211 -14.61 -1.38 -0.27
N TYR A 212 -14.91 -1.91 -1.45
CA TYR A 212 -16.29 -2.20 -1.80
C TYR A 212 -16.80 -3.37 -0.96
N PRO A 213 -17.95 -3.23 -0.29
CA PRO A 213 -18.66 -4.35 0.32
C PRO A 213 -18.90 -5.45 -0.70
N GLY A 214 -18.48 -6.68 -0.37
CA GLY A 214 -18.69 -7.87 -1.20
C GLY A 214 -20.00 -8.59 -0.85
N GLY A 215 -20.52 -9.43 -1.75
CA GLY A 215 -21.74 -10.20 -1.54
C GLY A 215 -22.98 -9.63 -2.26
N THR A 216 -24.13 -10.25 -2.02
CA THR A 216 -25.40 -9.85 -2.64
C THR A 216 -26.03 -8.72 -1.84
N HIS A 217 -25.95 -7.51 -2.37
CA HIS A 217 -26.47 -6.30 -1.73
C HIS A 217 -27.70 -5.73 -2.46
N PRO A 218 -28.64 -5.12 -1.73
CA PRO A 218 -29.79 -4.42 -2.33
C PRO A 218 -29.38 -3.20 -3.16
N ILE A 219 -28.22 -2.62 -2.88
CA ILE A 219 -27.62 -1.52 -3.63
C ILE A 219 -26.28 -1.96 -4.18
N GLN A 220 -25.95 -1.54 -5.40
CA GLN A 220 -24.74 -1.94 -6.09
C GLN A 220 -23.64 -0.90 -5.89
N ASN A 221 -22.39 -1.36 -5.86
CA ASN A 221 -21.22 -0.50 -5.90
C ASN A 221 -21.17 0.28 -7.23
N ASP A 222 -20.76 1.55 -7.17
CA ASP A 222 -20.57 2.40 -8.34
C ASP A 222 -19.15 3.00 -8.33
N PRO A 223 -18.19 2.41 -9.07
CA PRO A 223 -16.82 2.90 -9.12
C PRO A 223 -16.67 4.31 -9.70
N LYS A 224 -17.59 4.73 -10.58
CA LYS A 224 -17.55 6.08 -11.16
C LYS A 224 -17.95 7.11 -10.10
N LEU A 225 -18.99 6.82 -9.33
CA LEU A 225 -19.40 7.69 -8.23
C LEU A 225 -18.37 7.69 -7.09
N ALA A 226 -17.84 6.51 -6.72
CA ALA A 226 -16.81 6.39 -5.70
C ALA A 226 -15.59 7.28 -5.98
N ALA A 227 -15.21 7.47 -7.25
CA ALA A 227 -14.10 8.33 -7.66
C ALA A 227 -14.32 9.83 -7.37
N SER A 228 -15.54 10.24 -7.01
CA SER A 228 -15.85 11.61 -6.55
C SER A 228 -15.50 11.84 -5.08
N TYR A 229 -15.25 10.76 -4.32
CA TYR A 229 -14.94 10.78 -2.89
C TYR A 229 -13.56 10.21 -2.59
N TYR A 230 -13.15 9.19 -3.32
CA TYR A 230 -11.97 8.38 -3.02
C TYR A 230 -10.96 8.40 -4.17
N ILE A 231 -9.67 8.39 -3.83
CA ILE A 231 -8.56 8.31 -4.80
C ILE A 231 -8.33 6.88 -5.30
N GLY A 232 -8.86 5.88 -4.59
CA GLY A 232 -8.80 4.48 -4.98
C GLY A 232 -9.77 3.62 -4.18
N ALA A 233 -10.15 2.49 -4.76
CA ALA A 233 -11.05 1.54 -4.15
C ALA A 233 -10.64 0.08 -4.43
N ARG A 234 -10.74 -0.76 -3.40
CA ARG A 234 -10.44 -2.18 -3.45
C ARG A 234 -11.68 -2.99 -3.79
N GLY A 235 -11.58 -3.79 -4.86
CA GLY A 235 -12.57 -4.81 -5.23
C GLY A 235 -12.27 -6.17 -4.58
N THR A 236 -12.85 -7.22 -5.16
CA THR A 236 -12.82 -8.60 -4.62
C THR A 236 -12.24 -9.63 -5.59
N THR A 237 -11.70 -9.20 -6.74
CA THR A 237 -11.08 -10.09 -7.71
C THR A 237 -9.73 -10.57 -7.19
N GLY A 238 -9.55 -11.88 -7.02
CA GLY A 238 -8.39 -12.49 -6.34
C GLY A 238 -7.01 -12.38 -7.03
N GLN A 239 -6.76 -11.40 -7.90
CA GLN A 239 -5.53 -11.28 -8.71
C GLN A 239 -4.48 -10.35 -8.11
N ASN A 240 -3.20 -10.59 -8.45
CA ASN A 240 -2.18 -9.55 -8.30
C ASN A 240 -2.47 -8.40 -9.29
N ASN A 241 -2.17 -7.17 -8.88
CA ASN A 241 -2.39 -5.97 -9.69
C ASN A 241 -1.18 -5.71 -10.57
N LYS A 242 -1.33 -5.99 -11.87
CA LYS A 242 -0.27 -5.85 -12.86
C LYS A 242 0.06 -4.38 -13.09
N ILE A 243 1.36 -4.07 -13.05
CA ILE A 243 1.93 -2.75 -13.35
C ILE A 243 1.43 -2.20 -14.69
N GLY A 244 1.18 -0.88 -14.72
CA GLY A 244 0.74 -0.16 -15.91
C GLY A 244 -0.69 -0.52 -16.35
N SER A 245 -1.41 -1.28 -15.55
CA SER A 245 -2.80 -1.69 -15.81
C SER A 245 -3.64 -1.81 -14.55
N THR A 246 -3.17 -1.27 -13.42
CA THR A 246 -3.92 -1.26 -12.16
C THR A 246 -5.15 -0.37 -12.32
N ASN A 247 -6.34 -0.95 -12.13
CA ASN A 247 -7.55 -0.15 -12.00
C ASN A 247 -7.64 0.35 -10.56
N TYR A 248 -7.18 1.57 -10.28
CA TYR A 248 -7.17 2.11 -8.92
C TYR A 248 -8.55 2.22 -8.28
N MET A 249 -9.63 2.26 -9.06
CA MET A 249 -11.01 2.27 -8.54
C MET A 249 -11.64 0.87 -8.46
N MET A 250 -10.89 -0.18 -8.79
CA MET A 250 -11.26 -1.60 -8.68
C MET A 250 -10.01 -2.46 -8.45
N VAL A 251 -9.22 -2.14 -7.43
CA VAL A 251 -7.97 -2.85 -7.13
C VAL A 251 -8.30 -4.31 -6.80
N ASN A 252 -7.64 -5.25 -7.48
CA ASN A 252 -7.78 -6.68 -7.22
C ASN A 252 -7.30 -7.00 -5.80
N SER A 253 -7.96 -7.91 -5.10
CA SER A 253 -7.58 -8.34 -3.77
C SER A 253 -7.82 -9.83 -3.51
N ILE A 254 -6.83 -10.48 -2.91
CA ILE A 254 -6.87 -11.88 -2.48
C ILE A 254 -7.53 -11.95 -1.08
N SER A 255 -8.41 -12.93 -0.86
CA SER A 255 -9.07 -13.10 0.44
C SER A 255 -8.35 -14.10 1.33
N GLY A 256 -8.11 -13.73 2.60
CA GLY A 256 -7.96 -14.64 3.73
C GLY A 256 -6.64 -15.40 3.88
N GLN A 257 -5.83 -15.57 2.83
CA GLN A 257 -4.59 -16.34 2.93
C GLN A 257 -3.44 -15.78 2.09
N LEU A 258 -2.31 -15.51 2.76
CA LEU A 258 -1.03 -15.23 2.11
C LEU A 258 -0.49 -16.52 1.49
N ASN A 259 -0.73 -16.71 0.21
CA ASN A 259 -0.23 -17.87 -0.52
C ASN A 259 1.26 -17.68 -0.86
N LEU A 260 2.12 -18.56 -0.33
CA LEU A 260 3.57 -18.53 -0.54
C LEU A 260 4.05 -19.48 -1.64
N ALA A 261 3.14 -20.09 -2.39
CA ALA A 261 3.49 -20.96 -3.51
C ALA A 261 3.78 -20.12 -4.76
N THR A 262 4.87 -20.43 -5.47
CA THR A 262 5.28 -19.72 -6.70
C THR A 262 4.51 -20.17 -7.94
N ASP A 263 3.94 -21.38 -7.94
CA ASP A 263 3.08 -21.88 -9.02
C ASP A 263 1.66 -21.29 -8.99
N HIS A 264 1.23 -20.77 -7.85
CA HIS A 264 -0.05 -20.09 -7.71
C HIS A 264 -0.08 -18.72 -8.40
N TRP A 265 -1.13 -18.46 -9.17
CA TRP A 265 -1.29 -17.23 -9.98
C TRP A 265 -1.28 -15.94 -9.16
N ALA A 266 -1.77 -15.99 -7.93
CA ALA A 266 -1.73 -14.88 -6.97
C ALA A 266 -0.77 -15.14 -5.79
N GLY A 267 0.25 -15.99 -5.94
CA GLY A 267 1.25 -16.20 -4.90
C GLY A 267 2.03 -14.91 -4.61
N LEU A 268 2.19 -14.55 -3.32
CA LEU A 268 2.96 -13.37 -2.90
C LEU A 268 4.40 -13.39 -3.43
N PRO A 269 5.15 -14.51 -3.40
CA PRO A 269 6.52 -14.52 -3.91
C PRO A 269 6.64 -14.11 -5.38
N ASN A 270 5.58 -14.30 -6.18
CA ASN A 270 5.61 -13.94 -7.60
C ASN A 270 5.71 -12.43 -7.82
N VAL A 271 5.49 -11.57 -6.82
CA VAL A 271 5.70 -10.12 -6.96
C VAL A 271 7.15 -9.69 -6.86
N VAL A 272 8.01 -10.52 -6.28
CA VAL A 272 9.45 -10.23 -6.14
C VAL A 272 10.35 -11.25 -6.84
N ILE A 273 9.85 -12.45 -7.13
CA ILE A 273 10.55 -13.51 -7.85
C ILE A 273 9.97 -13.62 -9.26
N LYS A 274 10.83 -13.45 -10.26
CA LYS A 274 10.42 -13.60 -11.66
C LYS A 274 10.11 -15.07 -11.97
N ASN A 275 8.82 -15.38 -12.11
CA ASN A 275 8.34 -16.67 -12.58
C ASN A 275 7.76 -16.52 -14.01
N PRO A 276 8.37 -17.13 -15.05
CA PRO A 276 7.86 -17.07 -16.42
C PRO A 276 6.41 -17.56 -16.57
N ALA A 277 5.98 -18.55 -15.77
CA ALA A 277 4.60 -19.03 -15.79
C ALA A 277 3.60 -18.04 -15.18
N GLN A 278 4.10 -17.11 -14.35
CA GLN A 278 3.32 -16.07 -13.67
C GLN A 278 3.86 -14.67 -13.99
N ALA A 279 4.31 -14.43 -15.23
CA ALA A 279 5.02 -13.21 -15.60
C ALA A 279 4.25 -11.91 -15.33
N LYS A 280 2.91 -11.96 -15.30
CA LYS A 280 2.04 -10.81 -14.97
C LYS A 280 2.11 -10.39 -13.50
N SER A 281 2.54 -11.29 -12.62
CA SER A 281 2.67 -11.05 -11.19
C SER A 281 4.03 -10.47 -10.82
N PHE A 282 5.06 -10.60 -11.66
CA PHE A 282 6.38 -10.04 -11.35
C PHE A 282 6.31 -8.51 -11.23
N ARG A 283 6.91 -7.99 -10.15
CA ARG A 283 6.87 -6.58 -9.73
C ARG A 283 5.46 -6.02 -9.47
N ALA A 284 4.43 -6.85 -9.45
CA ALA A 284 3.04 -6.41 -9.26
C ALA A 284 2.77 -5.91 -7.84
N TRP A 285 1.56 -5.38 -7.64
CA TRP A 285 1.01 -5.12 -6.31
C TRP A 285 0.14 -6.28 -5.84
N HIS A 286 0.57 -6.93 -4.76
CA HIS A 286 -0.24 -7.90 -4.03
C HIS A 286 -1.11 -7.15 -3.01
N CYS A 287 -2.43 -7.22 -3.16
CA CYS A 287 -3.33 -6.70 -2.14
C CYS A 287 -4.09 -7.87 -1.52
N ILE A 288 -4.01 -8.03 -0.21
CA ILE A 288 -4.72 -9.07 0.52
C ILE A 288 -5.69 -8.43 1.52
N HIS A 289 -6.85 -9.04 1.71
CA HIS A 289 -7.80 -8.65 2.74
C HIS A 289 -8.14 -9.82 3.66
N TYR A 290 -8.38 -9.47 4.92
CA TYR A 290 -8.83 -10.38 5.96
C TYR A 290 -10.13 -9.88 6.58
N HIS A 291 -10.87 -10.81 7.16
CA HIS A 291 -11.96 -10.53 8.08
C HIS A 291 -11.55 -11.04 9.47
N LEU A 292 -12.53 -11.40 10.31
CA LEU A 292 -12.26 -12.08 11.57
C LEU A 292 -11.46 -13.36 11.31
N LEU A 293 -10.37 -13.55 12.05
CA LEU A 293 -9.49 -14.68 11.90
C LEU A 293 -9.85 -15.81 12.86
N THR A 294 -9.82 -17.03 12.33
CA THR A 294 -9.72 -18.24 13.14
C THR A 294 -8.28 -18.42 13.64
N ASP A 295 -8.07 -19.28 14.64
CA ASP A 295 -6.70 -19.59 15.13
C ASP A 295 -5.80 -20.19 14.04
N ALA A 296 -6.39 -20.97 13.13
CA ALA A 296 -5.68 -21.49 11.97
C ALA A 296 -5.22 -20.34 11.05
N ALA A 297 -6.13 -19.40 10.73
CA ALA A 297 -5.79 -18.25 9.89
C ALA A 297 -4.75 -17.32 10.55
N LYS A 298 -4.80 -17.15 11.88
CA LYS A 298 -3.75 -16.43 12.64
C LYS A 298 -2.38 -17.09 12.49
N SER A 299 -2.33 -18.43 12.58
CA SER A 299 -1.09 -19.20 12.43
C SER A 299 -0.51 -19.09 11.01
N GLU A 300 -1.37 -19.11 9.99
CA GLU A 300 -0.98 -18.90 8.60
C GLU A 300 -0.50 -17.47 8.33
N ALA A 301 -1.21 -16.47 8.84
CA ALA A 301 -0.82 -15.06 8.74
C ALA A 301 0.58 -14.83 9.35
N ILE A 302 0.87 -15.41 10.51
CA ILE A 302 2.21 -15.37 11.14
C ILE A 302 3.29 -15.96 10.22
N THR A 303 2.99 -17.05 9.52
CA THR A 303 3.93 -17.63 8.54
C THR A 303 4.19 -16.67 7.39
N GLY A 304 3.14 -16.03 6.87
CA GLY A 304 3.24 -14.96 5.88
C GLY A 304 4.06 -13.76 6.36
N PHE A 305 3.84 -13.28 7.60
CA PHE A 305 4.58 -12.14 8.16
C PHE A 305 6.08 -12.41 8.29
N LYS A 306 6.46 -13.62 8.71
CA LYS A 306 7.87 -14.04 8.72
C LYS A 306 8.49 -14.01 7.33
N TRP A 307 7.76 -14.48 6.32
CA TRP A 307 8.20 -14.42 4.94
C TRP A 307 8.35 -12.96 4.48
N ILE A 308 7.36 -12.11 4.76
CA ILE A 308 7.38 -10.68 4.41
C ILE A 308 8.62 -9.99 4.99
N VAL A 309 8.88 -10.14 6.30
CA VAL A 309 10.06 -9.55 6.96
C VAL A 309 11.36 -10.00 6.31
N ALA A 310 11.46 -11.28 5.91
CA ALA A 310 12.65 -11.79 5.23
C ALA A 310 12.85 -11.22 3.81
N HIS A 311 11.83 -10.60 3.21
CA HIS A 311 11.86 -10.07 1.83
C HIS A 311 11.64 -8.56 1.75
N GLN A 312 11.55 -7.84 2.87
CA GLN A 312 11.38 -6.38 2.89
C GLN A 312 12.39 -5.57 2.05
N PRO A 313 13.66 -6.01 1.86
CA PRO A 313 14.57 -5.31 0.93
C PRO A 313 14.08 -5.29 -0.53
N ASP A 314 13.21 -6.23 -0.92
CA ASP A 314 12.66 -6.36 -2.27
C ASP A 314 11.15 -6.14 -2.32
N LEU A 315 10.48 -6.05 -1.18
CA LEU A 315 9.03 -5.93 -1.05
C LEU A 315 8.66 -4.71 -0.21
N TRP A 316 8.08 -3.71 -0.85
CA TRP A 316 7.48 -2.60 -0.13
C TRP A 316 6.17 -3.04 0.51
N VAL A 317 6.03 -2.85 1.83
CA VAL A 317 4.76 -3.10 2.54
C VAL A 317 4.12 -1.76 2.88
N GLY A 318 3.25 -1.29 1.98
CA GLY A 318 2.55 -0.01 2.10
C GLY A 318 1.11 -0.18 2.60
N LEU A 319 0.62 0.81 3.33
CA LEU A 319 -0.82 0.95 3.56
C LEU A 319 -1.54 1.09 2.21
N PHE A 320 -2.78 0.63 2.11
CA PHE A 320 -3.51 0.65 0.84
C PHE A 320 -3.56 2.06 0.23
N ARG A 321 -3.85 3.09 1.04
CA ARG A 321 -3.84 4.50 0.63
C ARG A 321 -2.48 4.93 0.08
N GLU A 322 -1.39 4.56 0.74
CA GLU A 322 -0.02 4.93 0.32
C GLU A 322 0.33 4.32 -1.04
N VAL A 323 -0.02 3.05 -1.27
CA VAL A 323 0.25 2.39 -2.56
C VAL A 323 -0.59 3.01 -3.67
N VAL A 324 -1.84 3.40 -3.40
CA VAL A 324 -2.67 4.15 -4.36
C VAL A 324 -2.06 5.52 -4.66
N GLN A 325 -1.68 6.29 -3.64
CA GLN A 325 -1.06 7.61 -3.81
C GLN A 325 0.22 7.49 -4.66
N TYR A 326 1.17 6.66 -4.22
CA TYR A 326 2.44 6.45 -4.93
C TYR A 326 2.24 6.00 -6.38
N GLY A 327 1.39 4.99 -6.59
CA GLY A 327 1.17 4.43 -7.93
C GLY A 327 0.59 5.47 -8.90
N ARG A 328 -0.40 6.24 -8.45
CA ARG A 328 -1.02 7.30 -9.27
C ARG A 328 -0.08 8.48 -9.47
N GLU A 329 0.55 9.00 -8.42
CA GLU A 329 1.53 10.10 -8.49
C GLU A 329 2.64 9.75 -9.47
N ARG A 330 3.24 8.55 -9.34
CA ARG A 330 4.27 8.07 -10.26
C ARG A 330 3.79 8.01 -11.71
N GLU A 331 2.59 7.47 -11.95
CA GLU A 331 2.05 7.32 -13.30
C GLU A 331 1.72 8.67 -13.97
N SER A 332 1.45 9.72 -13.18
CA SER A 332 1.25 11.09 -13.66
C SER A 332 2.51 11.97 -13.63
N ALA A 333 3.59 11.50 -12.99
CA ALA A 333 4.76 12.33 -12.71
C ALA A 333 5.63 12.59 -13.95
N THR A 334 6.18 13.80 -13.99
CA THR A 334 7.28 14.20 -14.86
C THR A 334 8.51 14.49 -14.00
N LEU A 335 9.62 13.85 -14.37
CA LEU A 335 10.94 14.03 -13.75
C LEU A 335 11.82 14.87 -14.67
N THR A 336 12.54 15.84 -14.11
CA THR A 336 13.65 16.53 -14.79
C THR A 336 14.87 16.63 -13.87
N VAL A 337 16.05 16.81 -14.47
CA VAL A 337 17.31 17.05 -13.73
C VAL A 337 17.92 18.36 -14.22
N PRO A 338 17.48 19.52 -13.69
CA PRO A 338 17.88 20.82 -14.23
C PRO A 338 19.37 21.12 -14.14
N SER A 339 20.08 20.54 -13.16
CA SER A 339 21.50 20.82 -12.94
C SER A 339 22.23 19.62 -12.34
N VAL A 340 23.42 19.33 -12.89
CA VAL A 340 24.38 18.36 -12.35
C VAL A 340 25.75 19.02 -12.26
N THR A 341 26.35 18.93 -11.08
CA THR A 341 27.73 19.35 -10.79
C THR A 341 28.40 18.25 -9.98
N SER A 342 29.72 18.32 -9.76
CA SER A 342 30.44 17.29 -8.99
C SER A 342 29.93 17.09 -7.56
N ASP A 343 29.31 18.11 -6.98
CA ASP A 343 28.98 18.19 -5.55
C ASP A 343 27.48 18.39 -5.30
N GLN A 344 26.69 18.61 -6.36
CA GLN A 344 25.26 18.86 -6.27
C GLN A 344 24.52 18.35 -7.51
N ILE A 345 23.37 17.72 -7.29
CA ILE A 345 22.39 17.34 -8.32
C ILE A 345 21.04 17.95 -7.93
N VAL A 346 20.39 18.62 -8.87
CA VAL A 346 19.04 19.17 -8.70
C VAL A 346 18.08 18.32 -9.50
N VAL A 347 17.04 17.83 -8.83
CA VAL A 347 15.98 17.01 -9.41
C VAL A 347 14.65 17.73 -9.21
N ASP A 348 13.80 17.77 -10.23
CA ASP A 348 12.45 18.32 -10.12
C ASP A 348 11.41 17.26 -10.50
N VAL A 349 10.39 17.12 -9.66
CA VAL A 349 9.28 16.17 -9.84
C VAL A 349 7.98 16.94 -9.74
N THR A 350 7.16 16.81 -10.77
CA THR A 350 5.83 17.45 -10.89
C THR A 350 4.82 16.41 -11.34
N ASP A 351 3.54 16.60 -11.04
CA ASP A 351 2.48 15.80 -11.63
C ASP A 351 1.24 16.64 -12.00
N THR A 352 0.07 16.00 -12.13
CA THR A 352 -1.17 16.66 -12.57
C THR A 352 -2.33 16.44 -11.60
N LEU A 353 -2.03 15.86 -10.43
CA LEU A 353 -3.00 15.47 -9.42
C LEU A 353 -3.22 16.61 -8.41
N ASP A 354 -4.24 16.43 -7.58
CA ASP A 354 -4.54 17.39 -6.51
C ASP A 354 -3.59 17.18 -5.32
N ASP A 355 -2.68 18.12 -5.12
CA ASP A 355 -1.74 18.26 -4.00
C ASP A 355 -2.32 18.05 -2.59
N GLY A 356 -3.63 18.26 -2.40
CA GLY A 356 -4.31 18.04 -1.12
C GLY A 356 -4.64 16.56 -0.88
N LEU A 357 -4.72 15.77 -1.95
CA LEU A 357 -5.06 14.34 -1.96
C LEU A 357 -3.84 13.46 -2.28
N PHE A 358 -2.88 14.00 -3.02
CA PHE A 358 -1.67 13.34 -3.47
C PHE A 358 -0.46 14.14 -2.96
N ASP A 359 0.25 13.53 -2.03
CA ASP A 359 1.35 14.13 -1.31
C ASP A 359 2.32 13.05 -0.79
N PHE A 360 2.30 11.87 -1.42
CA PHE A 360 3.13 10.76 -0.99
C PHE A 360 4.49 10.84 -1.69
N PRO A 361 5.61 10.75 -0.95
CA PRO A 361 6.93 10.89 -1.55
C PRO A 361 7.22 9.76 -2.54
N LEU A 362 7.57 10.13 -3.76
CA LEU A 362 8.13 9.23 -4.75
C LEU A 362 9.61 8.98 -4.46
N THR A 363 10.09 7.79 -4.78
CA THR A 363 11.52 7.46 -4.70
C THR A 363 12.17 7.78 -6.02
N VAL A 364 13.01 8.81 -6.06
CA VAL A 364 13.88 9.08 -7.20
C VAL A 364 15.22 8.39 -6.97
N LYS A 365 15.64 7.58 -7.94
CA LYS A 365 16.97 6.97 -7.95
C LYS A 365 17.89 7.78 -8.83
N VAL A 366 19.02 8.22 -8.27
CA VAL A 366 20.00 9.08 -8.93
C VAL A 366 21.35 8.37 -8.97
N GLY A 367 21.97 8.30 -10.15
CA GLY A 367 23.34 7.83 -10.32
C GLY A 367 24.33 8.82 -9.71
N LEU A 368 25.28 8.32 -8.91
CA LEU A 368 26.28 9.16 -8.26
C LEU A 368 27.68 8.85 -8.78
N ASP A 369 28.54 9.86 -8.73
CA ASP A 369 29.97 9.67 -8.95
C ASP A 369 30.57 8.89 -7.77
N THR A 370 31.63 8.11 -8.02
CA THR A 370 32.24 7.25 -6.99
C THR A 370 32.87 8.04 -5.83
N SER A 371 33.10 9.34 -5.99
CA SER A 371 33.53 10.23 -4.90
C SER A 371 32.45 10.50 -3.85
N TRP A 372 31.17 10.19 -4.13
CA TRP A 372 30.07 10.40 -3.20
C TRP A 372 29.99 9.26 -2.17
N SER A 373 30.64 9.45 -1.02
CA SER A 373 30.56 8.51 0.10
C SER A 373 29.30 8.67 0.94
N SER A 374 28.73 9.88 0.98
CA SER A 374 27.43 10.19 1.59
C SER A 374 26.80 11.39 0.90
N ALA A 375 25.50 11.59 1.12
CA ALA A 375 24.76 12.73 0.58
C ALA A 375 23.70 13.23 1.57
N THR A 376 23.28 14.47 1.40
CA THR A 376 22.08 15.06 2.03
C THR A 376 21.15 15.59 0.95
N ALA A 377 19.85 15.64 1.23
CA ALA A 377 18.88 16.17 0.31
C ALA A 377 17.91 17.12 1.01
N THR A 378 17.49 18.17 0.30
CA THR A 378 16.41 19.06 0.75
C THR A 378 15.39 19.28 -0.35
N GLN A 379 14.13 19.49 0.03
CA GLN A 379 13.06 19.93 -0.86
C GLN A 379 12.38 21.13 -0.21
N ASN A 380 12.29 22.25 -0.94
CA ASN A 380 11.79 23.52 -0.41
C ASN A 380 12.45 23.91 0.94
N GLY A 381 13.76 23.72 1.05
CA GLY A 381 14.56 24.03 2.24
C GLY A 381 14.37 23.07 3.43
N LYS A 382 13.53 22.04 3.32
CA LYS A 382 13.35 21.02 4.37
C LYS A 382 14.16 19.77 4.04
N PRO A 383 14.82 19.13 5.02
CA PRO A 383 15.48 17.85 4.80
C PRO A 383 14.50 16.81 4.28
N VAL A 384 14.92 16.04 3.28
CA VAL A 384 14.21 14.85 2.79
C VAL A 384 15.10 13.62 2.94
N THR A 385 14.48 12.44 3.03
CA THR A 385 15.20 11.18 3.18
C THR A 385 16.08 10.93 1.96
N VAL A 386 17.33 10.57 2.21
CA VAL A 386 18.26 10.06 1.21
C VAL A 386 18.95 8.80 1.75
N GLN A 387 18.98 7.75 0.93
CA GLN A 387 19.72 6.53 1.21
C GLN A 387 20.75 6.31 0.10
N ILE A 388 22.01 6.06 0.49
CA ILE A 388 23.03 5.63 -0.46
C ILE A 388 23.02 4.11 -0.57
N VAL A 389 22.90 3.59 -1.79
CA VAL A 389 23.00 2.16 -2.11
C VAL A 389 24.14 1.91 -3.08
N GLN A 390 24.69 0.70 -3.05
CA GLN A 390 25.79 0.27 -3.92
C GLN A 390 25.30 -0.78 -4.90
N HIS A 391 25.60 -0.62 -6.18
CA HIS A 391 25.35 -1.64 -7.19
C HIS A 391 26.52 -1.70 -8.17
N ALA A 392 27.07 -2.90 -8.37
CA ALA A 392 28.22 -3.14 -9.26
C ALA A 392 29.41 -2.17 -9.02
N GLY A 393 29.68 -1.81 -7.75
CA GLY A 393 30.76 -0.91 -7.37
C GLY A 393 30.51 0.58 -7.61
N LYS A 394 29.26 0.97 -7.95
CA LYS A 394 28.85 2.37 -8.12
C LYS A 394 27.84 2.79 -7.02
N PRO A 395 27.95 4.01 -6.48
CA PRO A 395 26.96 4.57 -5.56
C PRO A 395 25.73 5.11 -6.29
N PHE A 396 24.59 5.05 -5.62
CA PHE A 396 23.32 5.62 -6.05
C PHE A 396 22.62 6.25 -4.85
N ALA A 397 21.91 7.36 -5.05
CA ALA A 397 20.99 7.90 -4.05
C ALA A 397 19.57 7.45 -4.36
N LEU A 398 18.86 6.95 -3.35
CA LEU A 398 17.41 6.88 -3.31
C LEU A 398 16.92 8.08 -2.51
N VAL A 399 16.26 9.04 -3.16
CA VAL A 399 15.81 10.28 -2.54
C VAL A 399 14.29 10.39 -2.60
N SER A 400 13.69 10.79 -1.48
CA SER A 400 12.25 11.07 -1.42
C SER A 400 11.95 12.44 -2.05
N ALA A 401 11.03 12.47 -2.99
CA ALA A 401 10.54 13.68 -3.65
C ALA A 401 9.01 13.69 -3.64
N VAL A 402 8.38 14.69 -3.03
CA VAL A 402 6.93 14.89 -3.17
C VAL A 402 6.71 15.75 -4.42
N PRO A 403 5.90 15.30 -5.40
CA PRO A 403 5.59 16.09 -6.59
C PRO A 403 5.09 17.50 -6.23
N ASP A 404 5.44 18.48 -7.07
CA ASP A 404 4.95 19.87 -6.98
C ASP A 404 5.34 20.64 -5.70
N ARG A 405 6.26 20.07 -4.90
CA ARG A 405 6.84 20.74 -3.71
C ARG A 405 8.18 21.43 -4.00
N GLY A 406 8.46 21.70 -5.27
CA GLY A 406 9.70 22.30 -5.75
C GLY A 406 10.86 21.31 -5.84
N PRO A 407 12.03 21.76 -6.33
CA PRO A 407 13.13 20.88 -6.64
C PRO A 407 13.75 20.26 -5.38
N VAL A 408 14.15 19.00 -5.51
CA VAL A 408 15.02 18.31 -4.58
C VAL A 408 16.47 18.67 -4.91
N ILE A 409 17.19 19.18 -3.92
CA ILE A 409 18.61 19.52 -4.01
C ILE A 409 19.40 18.45 -3.26
N LEU A 410 20.08 17.59 -3.99
CA LEU A 410 20.95 16.54 -3.49
C LEU A 410 22.40 17.06 -3.46
N THR A 411 23.06 17.01 -2.31
CA THR A 411 24.41 17.56 -2.09
C THR A 411 25.33 16.50 -1.52
N ARG A 412 26.57 16.46 -2.01
CA ARG A 412 27.64 15.59 -1.49
C ARG A 412 28.11 16.12 -0.13
N ASN A 413 28.30 15.25 0.85
CA ASN A 413 28.97 15.63 2.11
C ASN A 413 30.44 15.25 2.12
#